data_AF-A0A8H5ZZ28-F1
#
_entry.id   AF-A0A8H5ZZ28-F1
#
_cell.length_a   1.000
_cell.length_b   1.000
_cell.length_c   1.000
_cell.angle_alpha   90.00
_cell.angle_beta   90.00
_cell.angle_gamma   90.00
#
_symmetry.space_group_name_H-M   'P 1'
#
loop_
_entity.id
_entity.type
_entity.pdbx_description
1 polymer ?
#
loop_
_entity_poly.entity_id
_entity_poly.type
_entity_poly.pdbx_seq_one_letter_code
_entity_poly.pdbx_strand_id
1 'polypeptide(L)'
;MGKSENHGQNLVGQLKSIPSHIMALRIEDTPSNEEWAILGSHFTNVQSLEMDTGWNEDLNDKELPLHWQLERYKLGSASGEVIGTPHIRQGRVRHLILLLTSGRPLLKGERKADYITVREGPPEERKIEITFIPELVQTWTYNKYSGKQDPPLDEDNHPPTTINMRTLKIIENDAIDALCRMAIALPHLVANLTTLTIRSTHCQDFHFTNECMMQELLPQLSGLEMLRLSIGEIFENESRLPSLYTWLPPNLSTLRFRGPASLTKPPEWENWIKAFESETFLPYLRRLSFVLDLYYEPRENVTPGGRKRDEKKAPVHILHEARAACEPLYEAARKRGIMIEQLYDPWSDECATLRQVDGRWLC
;
A
#
# COMPACT_ATOMS: atom_id res chain seq x y z
N MET A 1 17.60 -14.56 19.68
CA MET A 1 18.21 -15.89 19.42
C MET A 1 19.41 -15.66 18.53
N GLY A 2 20.62 -16.05 18.96
CA GLY A 2 21.82 -15.85 18.15
C GLY A 2 21.77 -16.71 16.89
N LYS A 3 21.86 -16.07 15.71
CA LYS A 3 22.05 -16.77 14.43
C LYS A 3 23.36 -17.56 14.52
N SER A 4 23.32 -18.86 14.22
CA SER A 4 24.47 -19.76 14.41
C SER A 4 25.61 -19.47 13.43
N GLU A 5 26.86 -19.74 13.81
CA GLU A 5 28.07 -19.44 13.00
C GLU A 5 28.19 -20.20 11.66
N ASN A 6 27.21 -21.03 11.27
CA ASN A 6 27.27 -21.92 10.10
C ASN A 6 26.34 -21.57 8.91
N HIS A 7 25.59 -20.47 8.97
CA HIS A 7 24.62 -20.14 7.90
C HIS A 7 25.28 -19.90 6.53
N GLY A 8 26.41 -19.17 6.47
CA GLY A 8 27.11 -18.90 5.22
C GLY A 8 27.63 -20.16 4.51
N GLN A 9 28.12 -21.16 5.26
CA GLN A 9 28.58 -22.44 4.68
C GLN A 9 27.41 -23.28 4.14
N ASN A 10 26.28 -23.27 4.85
CA ASN A 10 25.05 -23.94 4.41
C ASN A 10 24.51 -23.30 3.11
N LEU A 11 24.54 -21.98 3.00
CA LEU A 11 24.11 -21.26 1.79
C LEU A 11 24.97 -21.63 0.57
N VAL A 12 26.31 -21.61 0.70
CA VAL A 12 27.22 -22.04 -0.38
C VAL A 12 26.95 -23.48 -0.81
N GLY A 13 26.61 -24.36 0.13
CA GLY A 13 26.17 -25.72 -0.17
C GLY A 13 24.92 -25.77 -1.04
N GLN A 14 23.88 -24.99 -0.71
CA GLN A 14 22.64 -24.91 -1.48
C GLN A 14 22.88 -24.38 -2.90
N LEU A 15 23.65 -23.29 -3.01
CA LEU A 15 23.91 -22.60 -4.28
C LEU A 15 24.61 -23.47 -5.32
N LYS A 16 25.41 -24.46 -4.92
CA LYS A 16 26.06 -25.41 -5.86
C LYS A 16 25.06 -26.15 -6.74
N SER A 17 23.84 -26.35 -6.26
CA SER A 17 22.78 -27.04 -7.00
C SER A 17 21.91 -26.10 -7.84
N ILE A 18 22.08 -24.78 -7.70
CA ILE A 18 21.23 -23.76 -8.32
C ILE A 18 22.04 -23.05 -9.42
N PRO A 19 21.54 -22.99 -10.67
CA PRO A 19 22.22 -22.27 -11.74
C PRO A 19 22.40 -20.78 -11.42
N SER A 20 23.56 -20.22 -11.77
CA SER A 20 23.88 -18.79 -11.56
C SER A 20 23.04 -17.83 -12.41
N HIS A 21 22.44 -18.32 -13.50
CA HIS A 21 21.70 -17.52 -14.49
C HIS A 21 20.19 -17.53 -14.28
N ILE A 22 19.70 -17.93 -13.10
CA ILE A 22 18.28 -17.83 -12.79
C ILE A 22 17.80 -16.37 -12.89
N MET A 23 16.55 -16.21 -13.29
CA MET A 23 15.92 -14.90 -13.43
C MET A 23 15.00 -14.55 -12.26
N ALA A 24 14.52 -15.57 -11.54
CA ALA A 24 13.61 -15.42 -10.41
C ALA A 24 14.22 -16.04 -9.16
N LEU A 25 14.27 -15.25 -8.08
CA LEU A 25 14.76 -15.66 -6.78
C LEU A 25 13.70 -15.36 -5.73
N ARG A 26 13.45 -16.33 -4.85
CA ARG A 26 12.61 -16.16 -3.66
C ARG A 26 13.46 -16.38 -2.42
N ILE A 27 13.31 -15.51 -1.44
CA ILE A 27 14.02 -15.51 -0.16
C ILE A 27 12.97 -15.44 0.95
N GLU A 28 12.98 -16.43 1.85
CA GLU A 28 12.01 -16.55 2.95
C GLU A 28 12.56 -16.04 4.29
N ASP A 29 13.88 -15.99 4.44
CA ASP A 29 14.53 -15.44 5.63
C ASP A 29 15.46 -14.31 5.21
N THR A 30 15.52 -13.25 6.02
CA THR A 30 16.33 -12.09 5.66
C THR A 30 17.84 -12.41 5.68
N PRO A 31 18.56 -12.24 4.54
CA PRO A 31 19.99 -12.50 4.47
C PRO A 31 20.81 -11.49 5.27
N SER A 32 21.87 -11.96 5.90
CA SER A 32 22.96 -11.13 6.42
C SER A 32 23.78 -10.49 5.30
N ASN A 33 24.65 -9.53 5.64
CA ASN A 33 25.52 -8.87 4.66
C ASN A 33 26.47 -9.86 3.96
N GLU A 34 26.96 -10.87 4.67
CA GLU A 34 27.80 -11.93 4.10
C GLU A 34 27.00 -12.80 3.12
N GLU A 35 25.77 -13.15 3.46
CA GLU A 35 24.89 -13.91 2.60
C GLU A 35 24.49 -13.12 1.35
N TRP A 36 24.23 -11.82 1.46
CA TRP A 36 24.02 -10.94 0.30
C TRP A 36 25.22 -10.92 -0.63
N ALA A 37 26.44 -10.85 -0.09
CA ALA A 37 27.66 -10.89 -0.90
C ALA A 37 27.81 -12.23 -1.64
N ILE A 38 27.50 -13.35 -0.97
CA ILE A 38 27.52 -14.69 -1.57
C ILE A 38 26.47 -14.80 -2.69
N LEU A 39 25.22 -14.40 -2.40
CA LEU A 39 24.12 -14.42 -3.37
C LEU A 39 24.42 -13.54 -4.59
N GLY A 40 24.92 -12.32 -4.35
CA GLY A 40 25.29 -11.38 -5.40
C GLY A 40 26.42 -11.91 -6.29
N SER A 41 27.39 -12.61 -5.71
CA SER A 41 28.51 -13.21 -6.46
C SER A 41 28.06 -14.42 -7.30
N HIS A 42 27.12 -15.21 -6.78
CA HIS A 42 26.63 -16.41 -7.46
C HIS A 42 25.63 -16.10 -8.56
N PHE A 43 24.66 -15.21 -8.32
CA PHE A 43 23.61 -14.89 -9.27
C PHE A 43 23.91 -13.66 -10.09
N THR A 44 23.90 -13.80 -11.43
CA THR A 44 24.31 -12.74 -12.35
C THR A 44 23.15 -12.05 -13.08
N ASN A 45 21.93 -12.62 -13.05
CA ASN A 45 20.82 -12.15 -13.88
C ASN A 45 19.45 -12.19 -13.16
N VAL A 46 19.42 -11.94 -11.84
CA VAL A 46 18.14 -11.84 -11.12
C VAL A 46 17.36 -10.63 -11.64
N GLN A 47 16.13 -10.88 -12.10
CA GLN A 47 15.20 -9.86 -12.61
C GLN A 47 13.89 -9.80 -11.81
N SER A 48 13.51 -10.91 -11.17
CA SER A 48 12.36 -10.97 -10.27
C SER A 48 12.80 -11.46 -8.90
N LEU A 49 12.70 -10.59 -7.90
CA LEU A 49 12.98 -10.94 -6.51
C LEU A 49 11.68 -10.98 -5.70
N GLU A 50 11.52 -12.02 -4.90
CA GLU A 50 10.49 -12.10 -3.86
C GLU A 50 11.16 -12.28 -2.50
N MET A 51 10.85 -11.39 -1.57
CA MET A 51 11.25 -11.49 -0.17
C MET A 51 9.99 -11.55 0.69
N ASP A 52 9.92 -12.49 1.62
CA ASP A 52 8.83 -12.60 2.58
C ASP A 52 9.42 -12.78 3.99
N THR A 53 9.70 -11.66 4.67
CA THR A 53 10.59 -11.62 5.84
C THR A 53 9.85 -11.80 7.18
N GLY A 54 8.54 -11.98 7.16
CA GLY A 54 7.72 -12.13 8.38
C GLY A 54 7.69 -10.88 9.29
N TRP A 55 7.07 -11.05 10.47
CA TRP A 55 6.68 -9.95 11.37
C TRP A 55 7.88 -9.33 12.14
N ASN A 56 8.98 -10.05 12.39
CA ASN A 56 10.01 -9.64 13.37
C ASN A 56 11.46 -9.78 12.88
N GLU A 57 11.70 -9.62 11.58
CA GLU A 57 13.05 -9.69 11.02
C GLU A 57 13.55 -8.31 10.60
N ASP A 58 14.76 -7.96 11.04
CA ASP A 58 15.53 -6.84 10.47
C ASP A 58 15.67 -7.10 8.97
N LEU A 59 14.99 -6.27 8.15
CA LEU A 59 14.89 -6.41 6.69
C LEU A 59 16.25 -6.42 5.98
N ASN A 60 17.29 -5.86 6.60
CA ASN A 60 18.69 -5.88 6.15
C ASN A 60 18.89 -5.84 4.61
N ASP A 61 18.13 -5.00 3.92
CA ASP A 61 18.06 -4.97 2.45
C ASP A 61 19.03 -3.93 1.83
N LYS A 62 19.78 -3.22 2.67
CA LYS A 62 20.74 -2.21 2.23
C LYS A 62 21.84 -2.80 1.33
N GLU A 63 22.29 -4.01 1.64
CA GLU A 63 23.36 -4.70 0.91
C GLU A 63 22.83 -5.55 -0.27
N LEU A 64 21.56 -5.37 -0.65
CA LEU A 64 20.98 -6.08 -1.78
C LEU A 64 21.78 -5.77 -3.07
N PRO A 65 22.22 -6.80 -3.83
CA PRO A 65 23.17 -6.61 -4.92
C PRO A 65 22.69 -5.62 -5.99
N LEU A 66 23.49 -4.59 -6.25
CA LEU A 66 23.13 -3.50 -7.17
C LEU A 66 23.27 -3.87 -8.65
N HIS A 67 24.06 -4.90 -8.99
CA HIS A 67 24.19 -5.36 -10.37
C HIS A 67 22.98 -6.19 -10.84
N TRP A 68 22.08 -6.58 -9.94
CA TRP A 68 20.82 -7.22 -10.30
C TRP A 68 19.88 -6.22 -10.98
N GLN A 69 19.47 -6.51 -12.21
CA GLN A 69 18.57 -5.64 -12.98
C GLN A 69 17.12 -6.02 -12.67
N LEU A 70 16.64 -5.65 -11.48
CA LEU A 70 15.32 -6.03 -11.02
C LEU A 70 14.22 -5.33 -11.84
N GLU A 71 13.52 -6.12 -12.67
CA GLU A 71 12.26 -5.71 -13.30
C GLU A 71 11.11 -5.77 -12.30
N ARG A 72 11.12 -6.75 -11.39
CA ARG A 72 10.09 -6.95 -10.37
C ARG A 72 10.72 -7.20 -9.00
N TYR A 73 10.21 -6.52 -7.99
CA TYR A 73 10.54 -6.78 -6.59
C TYR A 73 9.25 -6.84 -5.76
N LYS A 74 9.00 -7.99 -5.13
CA LYS A 74 7.93 -8.21 -4.17
C LYS A 74 8.52 -8.32 -2.76
N LEU A 75 8.09 -7.43 -1.88
CA LEU A 75 8.39 -7.46 -0.45
C LEU A 75 7.11 -7.78 0.31
N GLY A 76 7.09 -8.93 0.98
CA GLY A 76 5.98 -9.49 1.73
C GLY A 76 6.21 -9.42 3.23
N SER A 77 5.15 -9.18 3.99
CA SER A 77 5.06 -9.33 5.46
C SER A 77 6.02 -8.50 6.32
N ALA A 78 6.95 -7.76 5.71
CA ALA A 78 7.91 -6.92 6.41
C ALA A 78 7.19 -5.89 7.28
N SER A 79 7.50 -5.87 8.58
CA SER A 79 6.78 -5.05 9.55
C SER A 79 7.71 -4.21 10.43
N GLY A 80 7.54 -2.89 10.43
CA GLY A 80 8.25 -1.97 11.34
C GLY A 80 9.67 -1.62 10.92
N GLU A 81 10.09 -2.06 9.73
CA GLU A 81 11.48 -1.95 9.25
C GLU A 81 11.68 -0.80 8.25
N VAL A 82 12.88 -0.23 8.29
CA VAL A 82 13.31 0.81 7.34
C VAL A 82 13.78 0.15 6.05
N ILE A 83 13.09 0.41 4.94
CA ILE A 83 13.58 0.00 3.61
C ILE A 83 14.88 0.77 3.29
N GLY A 84 15.98 0.02 3.21
CA GLY A 84 17.33 0.50 2.97
C GLY A 84 17.81 0.29 1.54
N THR A 85 17.16 -0.58 0.75
CA THR A 85 17.69 -0.93 -0.57
C THR A 85 17.67 0.25 -1.56
N PRO A 86 18.77 0.52 -2.28
CA PRO A 86 18.78 1.49 -3.37
C PRO A 86 17.82 1.13 -4.51
N HIS A 87 17.45 -0.15 -4.65
CA HIS A 87 16.49 -0.58 -5.67
C HIS A 87 15.13 0.09 -5.53
N ILE A 88 14.66 0.26 -4.29
CA ILE A 88 13.42 0.95 -3.96
C ILE A 88 13.70 2.45 -3.79
N ARG A 89 14.63 2.83 -2.92
CA ARG A 89 14.86 4.23 -2.52
C ARG A 89 15.24 5.14 -3.68
N GLN A 90 15.90 4.60 -4.70
CA GLN A 90 16.33 5.36 -5.88
C GLN A 90 15.53 4.99 -7.14
N GLY A 91 14.49 4.13 -7.01
CA GLY A 91 13.62 3.78 -8.13
C GLY A 91 14.24 2.95 -9.24
N ARG A 92 15.21 2.07 -8.92
CA ARG A 92 15.89 1.22 -9.91
C ARG A 92 15.05 0.03 -10.34
N VAL A 93 14.15 -0.45 -9.47
CA VAL A 93 13.17 -1.49 -9.80
C VAL A 93 12.01 -0.92 -10.61
N ARG A 94 11.59 -1.61 -11.67
CA ARG A 94 10.47 -1.15 -12.51
C ARG A 94 9.09 -1.39 -11.87
N HIS A 95 8.90 -2.55 -11.24
CA HIS A 95 7.64 -2.99 -10.65
C HIS A 95 7.84 -3.39 -9.18
N LEU A 96 7.35 -2.55 -8.27
CA LEU A 96 7.40 -2.78 -6.84
C LEU A 96 6.05 -3.29 -6.32
N ILE A 97 6.08 -4.36 -5.52
CA ILE A 97 4.94 -4.91 -4.81
C ILE A 97 5.26 -4.92 -3.32
N LEU A 98 4.44 -4.26 -2.52
CA LEU A 98 4.45 -4.32 -1.06
C LEU A 98 3.19 -5.09 -0.65
N LEU A 99 3.36 -6.31 -0.12
CA LEU A 99 2.27 -7.21 0.25
C LEU A 99 2.24 -7.41 1.75
N LEU A 100 1.14 -7.01 2.41
CA LEU A 100 0.97 -7.11 3.86
C LEU A 100 2.11 -6.47 4.67
N THR A 101 2.84 -5.50 4.09
CA THR A 101 3.91 -4.80 4.79
C THR A 101 3.31 -3.81 5.77
N SER A 102 3.67 -3.86 7.05
CA SER A 102 3.14 -2.95 8.07
C SER A 102 4.22 -2.05 8.66
N GLY A 103 3.85 -0.92 9.25
CA GLY A 103 4.69 -0.28 10.24
C GLY A 103 5.64 0.84 9.81
N ARG A 104 6.32 1.28 10.87
CA ARG A 104 7.07 2.52 11.14
C ARG A 104 8.27 2.77 10.18
N PRO A 105 8.75 4.02 10.09
CA PRO A 105 9.02 4.71 8.82
C PRO A 105 10.19 4.16 8.00
N LEU A 106 10.26 4.60 6.74
CA LEU A 106 11.48 4.71 5.90
C LEU A 106 12.66 5.48 6.58
N LEU A 107 12.50 5.92 7.83
CA LEU A 107 13.25 6.99 8.48
C LEU A 107 13.30 6.78 10.01
N LYS A 108 14.50 6.74 10.58
CA LYS A 108 14.73 6.71 12.03
C LYS A 108 14.43 8.09 12.63
N GLY A 109 13.55 8.14 13.63
CA GLY A 109 13.31 9.33 14.45
C GLY A 109 13.40 8.99 15.93
N GLU A 110 14.48 9.41 16.60
CA GLU A 110 14.60 9.36 18.05
C GLU A 110 13.85 10.56 18.64
N ARG A 111 12.77 10.35 19.43
CA ARG A 111 12.21 11.43 20.26
C ARG A 111 11.41 10.95 21.47
N LYS A 112 11.38 11.83 22.48
CA LYS A 112 11.00 11.63 23.89
C LYS A 112 9.54 11.21 24.07
N ALA A 113 9.33 10.26 24.98
CA ALA A 113 8.03 9.79 25.44
C ALA A 113 7.25 10.84 26.23
N ASP A 114 5.92 10.82 26.10
CA ASP A 114 4.99 11.60 26.93
C ASP A 114 4.50 10.76 28.11
N TYR A 115 4.33 11.40 29.28
CA TYR A 115 4.04 10.75 30.55
C TYR A 115 2.59 10.96 30.97
N ILE A 116 1.91 9.90 31.44
CA ILE A 116 0.64 10.01 32.16
C ILE A 116 0.88 9.58 33.62
N THR A 117 0.57 10.47 34.56
CA THR A 117 0.66 10.19 35.99
C THR A 117 -0.60 9.43 36.43
N VAL A 118 -0.45 8.19 36.89
CA VAL A 118 -1.59 7.30 37.20
C VAL A 118 -2.23 7.60 38.57
N ARG A 119 -1.55 8.31 39.47
CA ARG A 119 -2.10 8.77 40.78
C ARG A 119 -1.40 10.05 41.28
N GLU A 120 -2.16 11.00 41.84
CA GLU A 120 -1.62 12.09 42.68
C GLU A 120 -1.64 11.67 44.17
N GLY A 121 -0.46 11.64 44.83
CA GLY A 121 -0.29 11.42 46.29
C GLY A 121 0.88 10.46 46.67
N PRO A 122 1.60 10.65 47.81
CA PRO A 122 2.83 9.90 48.10
C PRO A 122 2.64 8.69 49.07
N PRO A 123 3.59 7.71 49.10
CA PRO A 123 4.72 7.50 48.20
C PRO A 123 4.75 6.08 47.60
N GLU A 124 4.42 5.99 46.32
CA GLU A 124 5.13 5.21 45.29
C GLU A 124 4.42 5.54 43.97
N GLU A 125 4.75 6.72 43.42
CA GLU A 125 4.22 7.17 42.13
C GLU A 125 4.67 6.20 41.02
N ARG A 126 3.82 5.24 40.66
CA ARG A 126 4.02 4.42 39.46
C ARG A 126 3.59 5.24 38.23
N LYS A 127 4.55 5.85 37.56
CA LYS A 127 4.37 6.46 36.24
C LYS A 127 4.39 5.33 35.21
N ILE A 128 3.32 5.20 34.42
CA ILE A 128 3.29 4.29 33.27
C ILE A 128 3.65 5.12 32.04
N GLU A 129 4.72 4.73 31.37
CA GLU A 129 5.08 5.31 30.07
C GLU A 129 4.13 4.74 29.01
N ILE A 130 3.32 5.61 28.41
CA ILE A 130 2.48 5.24 27.26
C ILE A 130 2.93 6.11 26.10
N THR A 131 3.80 5.54 25.26
CA THR A 131 4.24 6.20 24.04
C THR A 131 3.23 5.89 22.94
N PHE A 132 2.41 6.89 22.58
CA PHE A 132 1.50 6.76 21.44
C PHE A 132 2.27 6.95 20.14
N ILE A 133 2.76 5.80 19.70
CA ILE A 133 3.56 5.57 18.52
C ILE A 133 3.05 6.40 17.31
N PRO A 134 1.78 6.33 16.87
CA PRO A 134 1.35 6.95 15.61
C PRO A 134 1.45 8.48 15.58
N GLU A 135 1.09 9.17 16.66
CA GLU A 135 1.25 10.62 16.81
C GLU A 135 2.70 11.07 16.65
N LEU A 136 3.66 10.28 17.16
CA LEU A 136 5.08 10.59 16.99
C LEU A 136 5.50 10.55 15.52
N VAL A 137 5.00 9.59 14.74
CA VAL A 137 5.34 9.48 13.31
C VAL A 137 4.70 10.61 12.52
N GLN A 138 3.45 10.97 12.82
CA GLN A 138 2.80 12.13 12.22
C GLN A 138 3.57 13.42 12.52
N THR A 139 3.89 13.65 13.80
CA THR A 139 4.63 14.85 14.25
C THR A 139 6.03 14.92 13.64
N TRP A 140 6.74 13.80 13.59
CA TRP A 140 8.07 13.74 12.99
C TRP A 140 8.01 14.03 11.49
N THR A 141 7.07 13.41 10.77
CA THR A 141 6.87 13.61 9.33
C THR A 141 6.53 15.07 9.04
N TYR A 142 5.60 15.65 9.81
CA TYR A 142 5.26 17.06 9.70
C TYR A 142 6.49 17.96 9.93
N ASN A 143 7.26 17.73 10.98
CA ASN A 143 8.44 18.54 11.27
C ASN A 143 9.54 18.41 10.20
N LYS A 144 9.72 17.23 9.62
CA LYS A 144 10.74 17.01 8.58
C LYS A 144 10.36 17.68 7.26
N TYR A 145 9.08 17.61 6.87
CA TYR A 145 8.65 17.93 5.51
C TYR A 145 7.77 19.19 5.38
N SER A 146 7.01 19.59 6.41
CA SER A 146 6.03 20.69 6.29
C SER A 146 6.61 22.09 6.48
N GLY A 147 7.84 22.21 7.00
CA GLY A 147 8.46 23.50 7.33
C GLY A 147 9.29 24.13 6.20
N LYS A 148 9.41 23.48 5.04
CA LYS A 148 10.26 23.90 3.92
C LYS A 148 9.51 23.71 2.61
N GLN A 149 9.48 24.73 1.76
CA GLN A 149 9.16 24.53 0.34
C GLN A 149 10.25 23.62 -0.24
N ASP A 150 9.86 22.46 -0.77
CA ASP A 150 10.76 21.43 -1.33
C ASP A 150 11.89 21.01 -0.38
N PRO A 151 11.57 20.25 0.69
CA PRO A 151 12.60 19.70 1.56
C PRO A 151 13.60 18.86 0.75
N PRO A 152 14.92 19.04 0.94
CA PRO A 152 15.92 18.27 0.20
C PRO A 152 15.74 16.78 0.47
N LEU A 153 15.93 15.97 -0.56
CA LEU A 153 15.96 14.51 -0.43
C LEU A 153 17.12 14.11 0.49
N ASP A 154 16.93 13.02 1.23
CA ASP A 154 18.06 12.38 1.92
C ASP A 154 19.06 11.87 0.87
N GLU A 155 20.36 11.86 1.18
CA GLU A 155 21.43 11.45 0.24
C GLU A 155 21.14 10.08 -0.42
N ASP A 156 20.68 9.11 0.37
CA ASP A 156 20.34 7.75 -0.08
C ASP A 156 19.11 7.69 -1.01
N ASN A 157 18.30 8.76 -1.07
CA ASN A 157 17.08 8.84 -1.86
C ASN A 157 17.29 9.56 -3.20
N HIS A 158 18.50 10.05 -3.50
CA HIS A 158 18.75 10.67 -4.78
C HIS A 158 18.65 9.63 -5.91
N PRO A 159 17.84 9.88 -6.94
CA PRO A 159 17.70 8.95 -8.05
C PRO A 159 19.00 8.91 -8.87
N PRO A 160 19.30 7.78 -9.55
CA PRO A 160 20.29 7.75 -10.62
C PRO A 160 19.79 8.57 -11.82
N THR A 161 20.57 8.59 -12.90
CA THR A 161 20.23 9.31 -14.14
C THR A 161 18.84 8.94 -14.70
N THR A 162 18.36 7.72 -14.46
CA THR A 162 17.07 7.22 -14.95
C THR A 162 16.27 6.55 -13.85
N ILE A 163 15.03 7.00 -13.62
CA ILE A 163 14.08 6.37 -12.71
C ILE A 163 13.29 5.31 -13.48
N ASN A 164 13.43 4.04 -13.07
CA ASN A 164 12.82 2.90 -13.74
C ASN A 164 11.43 2.57 -13.19
N MET A 165 11.14 2.92 -11.93
CA MET A 165 9.87 2.57 -11.29
C MET A 165 8.67 3.15 -12.04
N ARG A 166 7.80 2.28 -12.55
CA ARG A 166 6.56 2.62 -13.27
C ARG A 166 5.31 2.01 -12.64
N THR A 167 5.47 0.89 -11.94
CA THR A 167 4.37 0.16 -11.34
C THR A 167 4.58 0.00 -9.85
N LEU A 168 3.62 0.47 -9.06
CA LEU A 168 3.59 0.30 -7.62
C LEU A 168 2.30 -0.42 -7.21
N LYS A 169 2.43 -1.44 -6.37
CA LYS A 169 1.30 -2.15 -5.79
C LYS A 169 1.49 -2.26 -4.29
N ILE A 170 0.52 -1.80 -3.50
CA ILE A 170 0.54 -1.84 -2.04
C ILE A 170 -0.74 -2.51 -1.57
N ILE A 171 -0.61 -3.66 -0.92
CA ILE A 171 -1.69 -4.61 -0.69
C ILE A 171 -1.88 -4.88 0.80
N GLU A 172 -2.98 -4.34 1.33
CA GLU A 172 -3.33 -4.26 2.76
C GLU A 172 -2.22 -3.71 3.65
N ASN A 173 -2.52 -3.61 4.94
CA ASN A 173 -1.63 -3.15 6.01
C ASN A 173 -1.05 -1.76 5.72
N ASP A 174 -1.65 -0.71 6.29
CA ASP A 174 -1.16 0.67 6.14
C ASP A 174 -0.93 1.07 4.66
N ALA A 175 -1.73 0.56 3.71
CA ALA A 175 -1.42 0.66 2.27
C ALA A 175 -1.44 2.11 1.75
N ILE A 176 -2.41 2.91 2.20
CA ILE A 176 -2.52 4.33 1.90
C ILE A 176 -1.49 5.12 2.71
N ASP A 177 -1.28 4.76 3.98
CA ASP A 177 -0.23 5.37 4.81
C ASP A 177 1.16 5.17 4.18
N ALA A 178 1.43 4.00 3.59
CA ALA A 178 2.67 3.70 2.88
C ALA A 178 2.81 4.55 1.61
N LEU A 179 1.75 4.67 0.81
CA LEU A 179 1.76 5.53 -0.37
C LEU A 179 2.02 7.00 0.01
N CYS A 180 1.29 7.54 0.99
CA CYS A 180 1.41 8.92 1.43
C CYS A 180 2.83 9.21 1.96
N ARG A 181 3.39 8.31 2.79
CA ARG A 181 4.78 8.43 3.27
C ARG A 181 5.78 8.35 2.11
N MET A 182 5.58 7.46 1.15
CA MET A 182 6.43 7.36 -0.03
C MET A 182 6.35 8.62 -0.90
N ALA A 183 5.18 9.23 -1.04
CA ALA A 183 5.01 10.47 -1.79
C ALA A 183 5.76 11.64 -1.14
N ILE A 184 5.79 11.70 0.18
CA ILE A 184 6.56 12.72 0.91
C ILE A 184 8.07 12.44 0.82
N ALA A 185 8.49 11.20 1.05
CA ALA A 185 9.92 10.86 1.15
C ALA A 185 10.60 10.69 -0.22
N LEU A 186 9.86 10.23 -1.22
CA LEU A 186 10.31 9.84 -2.56
C LEU A 186 9.35 10.40 -3.65
N PRO A 187 9.09 11.73 -3.68
CA PRO A 187 8.10 12.33 -4.58
C PRO A 187 8.38 12.05 -6.06
N HIS A 188 9.65 12.02 -6.44
CA HIS A 188 10.10 11.72 -7.80
C HIS A 188 9.75 10.30 -8.27
N LEU A 189 9.64 9.34 -7.35
CA LEU A 189 9.22 7.97 -7.68
C LEU A 189 7.71 7.90 -7.87
N VAL A 190 6.96 8.47 -6.94
CA VAL A 190 5.49 8.44 -6.97
C VAL A 190 4.95 9.22 -8.16
N ALA A 191 5.55 10.36 -8.50
CA ALA A 191 5.19 11.14 -9.69
C ALA A 191 5.51 10.42 -11.02
N ASN A 192 6.42 9.45 -11.02
CA ASN A 192 6.86 8.72 -12.22
C ASN A 192 6.00 7.48 -12.55
N LEU A 193 5.02 7.15 -11.69
CA LEU A 193 4.16 5.98 -11.82
C LEU A 193 3.19 6.12 -12.99
N THR A 194 3.05 5.04 -13.76
CA THR A 194 2.01 4.88 -14.79
C THR A 194 0.93 3.89 -14.35
N THR A 195 1.25 2.99 -13.40
CA THR A 195 0.30 2.03 -12.83
C THR A 195 0.40 2.01 -11.30
N LEU A 196 -0.75 2.15 -10.64
CA LEU A 196 -0.87 2.11 -9.19
C LEU A 196 -1.95 1.11 -8.79
N THR A 197 -1.63 0.21 -7.88
CA THR A 197 -2.60 -0.65 -7.20
C THR A 197 -2.56 -0.38 -5.70
N ILE A 198 -3.69 0.00 -5.13
CA ILE A 198 -3.88 0.11 -3.68
C ILE A 198 -5.01 -0.84 -3.31
N ARG A 199 -4.75 -1.71 -2.34
CA ARG A 199 -5.79 -2.48 -1.67
C ARG A 199 -5.74 -2.15 -0.19
N SER A 200 -6.80 -1.54 0.33
CA SER A 200 -6.99 -1.20 1.73
C SER A 200 -8.43 -1.57 2.10
N THR A 201 -8.69 -2.86 2.35
CA THR A 201 -10.03 -3.34 2.74
C THR A 201 -10.08 -3.75 4.20
N HIS A 202 -8.93 -3.89 4.86
CA HIS A 202 -8.83 -4.34 6.24
C HIS A 202 -8.95 -3.24 7.33
N CYS A 203 -9.25 -1.99 6.98
CA CYS A 203 -9.44 -0.88 7.95
C CYS A 203 -8.23 -0.65 8.88
N GLN A 204 -7.00 -0.71 8.33
CA GLN A 204 -5.75 -0.43 9.04
C GLN A 204 -4.99 0.77 8.46
N ASP A 205 -5.69 1.73 7.89
CA ASP A 205 -5.06 2.90 7.29
C ASP A 205 -5.33 4.16 8.11
N PHE A 206 -4.54 5.21 7.87
CA PHE A 206 -4.60 6.52 8.54
C PHE A 206 -4.21 6.50 10.01
N HIS A 207 -3.39 5.53 10.42
CA HIS A 207 -2.72 5.58 11.70
C HIS A 207 -1.59 6.61 11.67
N PHE A 208 -0.89 6.73 10.54
CA PHE A 208 0.33 7.55 10.42
C PHE A 208 0.19 8.75 9.50
N THR A 209 -0.89 8.84 8.72
CA THR A 209 -1.15 9.97 7.82
C THR A 209 -2.58 10.45 7.93
N ASN A 210 -2.83 11.68 7.48
CA ASN A 210 -4.17 12.26 7.47
C ASN A 210 -4.89 11.89 6.17
N GLU A 211 -6.19 11.60 6.24
CA GLU A 211 -7.03 11.28 5.08
C GLU A 211 -6.96 12.33 3.96
N CYS A 212 -6.80 13.61 4.31
CA CYS A 212 -6.64 14.70 3.33
C CYS A 212 -5.43 14.49 2.41
N MET A 213 -4.38 13.80 2.87
CA MET A 213 -3.19 13.57 2.07
C MET A 213 -3.49 12.76 0.82
N MET A 214 -4.34 11.73 0.93
CA MET A 214 -4.74 10.93 -0.23
C MET A 214 -5.56 11.76 -1.21
N GLN A 215 -6.46 12.61 -0.69
CA GLN A 215 -7.25 13.55 -1.48
C GLN A 215 -6.38 14.54 -2.25
N GLU A 216 -5.29 15.02 -1.66
CA GLU A 216 -4.37 15.95 -2.31
C GLU A 216 -3.40 15.23 -3.27
N LEU A 217 -2.95 14.02 -2.93
CA LEU A 217 -1.94 13.28 -3.68
C LEU A 217 -2.47 12.74 -5.01
N LEU A 218 -3.59 12.01 -4.99
CA LEU A 218 -4.06 11.28 -6.17
C LEU A 218 -4.31 12.19 -7.40
N PRO A 219 -4.93 13.38 -7.27
CA PRO A 219 -5.13 14.28 -8.40
C PRO A 219 -3.82 14.76 -9.06
N GLN A 220 -2.71 14.79 -8.31
CA GLN A 220 -1.42 15.25 -8.81
C GLN A 220 -0.69 14.20 -9.66
N LEU A 221 -1.14 12.94 -9.65
CA LEU A 221 -0.55 11.85 -10.42
C LEU A 221 -0.98 11.90 -11.90
N SER A 222 -0.67 13.00 -12.57
CA SER A 222 -1.06 13.27 -13.97
C SER A 222 -0.47 12.29 -14.99
N GLY A 223 0.63 11.60 -14.67
CA GLY A 223 1.21 10.54 -15.49
C GLY A 223 0.57 9.16 -15.29
N LEU A 224 -0.35 9.02 -14.34
CA LEU A 224 -0.96 7.73 -14.02
C LEU A 224 -2.03 7.35 -15.05
N GLU A 225 -1.84 6.20 -15.70
CA GLU A 225 -2.74 5.70 -16.74
C GLU A 225 -3.67 4.59 -16.21
N MET A 226 -3.20 3.81 -15.25
CA MET A 226 -3.96 2.70 -14.66
C MET A 226 -4.01 2.81 -13.15
N LEU A 227 -5.22 2.89 -12.61
CA LEU A 227 -5.49 2.83 -11.18
C LEU A 227 -6.34 1.62 -10.85
N ARG A 228 -5.85 0.77 -9.95
CA ARG A 228 -6.65 -0.23 -9.26
C ARG A 228 -6.77 0.18 -7.80
N LEU A 229 -7.99 0.50 -7.38
CA LEU A 229 -8.28 0.94 -6.03
C LEU A 229 -9.33 0.01 -5.42
N SER A 230 -8.95 -0.73 -4.40
CA SER A 230 -9.86 -1.49 -3.55
C SER A 230 -9.85 -0.86 -2.17
N ILE A 231 -10.94 -0.22 -1.78
CA ILE A 231 -11.01 0.60 -0.58
C ILE A 231 -12.23 0.23 0.27
N GLY A 232 -11.99 -0.02 1.55
CA GLY A 232 -13.02 -0.35 2.53
C GLY A 232 -13.65 0.87 3.21
N GLU A 233 -14.40 0.62 4.28
CA GLU A 233 -14.87 1.64 5.21
C GLU A 233 -13.75 2.03 6.19
N ILE A 234 -12.70 2.63 5.64
CA ILE A 234 -11.45 2.92 6.35
C ILE A 234 -11.36 4.35 6.88
N PHE A 235 -12.18 5.26 6.35
CA PHE A 235 -12.16 6.67 6.73
C PHE A 235 -12.89 6.90 8.05
N GLU A 236 -12.29 7.67 8.95
CA GLU A 236 -12.90 8.26 10.13
C GLU A 236 -13.95 9.30 9.76
N ASN A 237 -13.67 10.16 8.76
CA ASN A 237 -14.67 11.08 8.25
C ASN A 237 -15.52 10.39 7.18
N GLU A 238 -16.77 10.06 7.54
CA GLU A 238 -17.70 9.32 6.67
C GLU A 238 -18.04 10.02 5.34
N SER A 239 -17.82 11.34 5.23
CA SER A 239 -18.02 12.10 3.98
C SER A 239 -16.91 11.91 2.93
N ARG A 240 -15.78 11.30 3.31
CA ARG A 240 -14.61 11.06 2.46
C ARG A 240 -14.89 10.04 1.37
N LEU A 241 -15.43 8.89 1.74
CA LEU A 241 -15.69 7.81 0.79
C LEU A 241 -16.70 8.24 -0.30
N PRO A 242 -17.84 8.89 0.03
CA PRO A 242 -18.75 9.41 -1.00
C PRO A 242 -18.14 10.45 -1.93
N SER A 243 -17.15 11.24 -1.48
CA SER A 243 -16.47 12.26 -2.30
C SER A 243 -15.24 11.77 -3.05
N LEU A 244 -14.83 10.51 -2.86
CA LEU A 244 -13.57 9.96 -3.37
C LEU A 244 -13.41 10.05 -4.90
N TYR A 245 -14.50 10.02 -5.68
CA TYR A 245 -14.43 10.18 -7.13
C TYR A 245 -13.75 11.49 -7.55
N THR A 246 -13.85 12.55 -6.73
CA THR A 246 -13.22 13.85 -6.99
C THR A 246 -11.70 13.83 -6.87
N TRP A 247 -11.13 12.76 -6.29
CA TRP A 247 -9.69 12.63 -6.06
C TRP A 247 -9.01 11.80 -7.14
N LEU A 248 -9.77 11.23 -8.07
CA LEU A 248 -9.22 10.34 -9.07
C LEU A 248 -8.24 11.09 -10.00
N PRO A 249 -7.07 10.49 -10.31
CA PRO A 249 -6.11 11.08 -11.24
C PRO A 249 -6.77 11.38 -12.60
N PRO A 250 -6.49 12.54 -13.21
CA PRO A 250 -7.29 13.03 -14.35
C PRO A 250 -7.07 12.24 -15.65
N ASN A 251 -5.92 11.58 -15.81
CA ASN A 251 -5.49 10.99 -17.08
C ASN A 251 -5.61 9.46 -17.16
N LEU A 252 -6.46 8.87 -16.33
CA LEU A 252 -6.66 7.42 -16.32
C LEU A 252 -7.26 6.94 -17.64
N SER A 253 -6.62 5.94 -18.23
CA SER A 253 -7.17 5.14 -19.33
C SER A 253 -7.89 3.88 -18.82
N THR A 254 -7.51 3.41 -17.63
CA THR A 254 -8.09 2.24 -16.98
C THR A 254 -8.33 2.49 -15.49
N LEU A 255 -9.56 2.30 -15.05
CA LEU A 255 -9.95 2.36 -13.64
C LEU A 255 -10.55 1.03 -13.19
N ARG A 256 -10.02 0.47 -12.10
CA ARG A 256 -10.54 -0.74 -11.46
C ARG A 256 -10.86 -0.42 -10.00
N PHE A 257 -12.12 -0.14 -9.72
CA PHE A 257 -12.62 0.25 -8.41
C PHE A 257 -13.36 -0.91 -7.73
N ARG A 258 -13.02 -1.15 -6.46
CA ARG A 258 -13.76 -2.03 -5.55
C ARG A 258 -14.03 -1.28 -4.25
N GLY A 259 -15.28 -1.20 -3.84
CA GLY A 259 -15.70 -0.44 -2.66
C GLY A 259 -16.74 -1.16 -1.81
N PRO A 260 -17.19 -0.55 -0.69
CA PRO A 260 -18.26 -1.09 0.12
C PRO A 260 -19.63 -0.82 -0.48
N ALA A 261 -20.55 -1.76 -0.28
CA ALA A 261 -21.95 -1.65 -0.68
C ALA A 261 -22.67 -0.45 -0.04
N SER A 262 -22.18 0.02 1.12
CA SER A 262 -22.70 1.20 1.80
C SER A 262 -22.50 2.51 1.01
N LEU A 263 -21.58 2.55 0.03
CA LEU A 263 -21.32 3.73 -0.78
C LEU A 263 -22.55 4.19 -1.59
N THR A 264 -23.50 3.30 -1.87
CA THR A 264 -24.72 3.65 -2.62
C THR A 264 -25.85 4.20 -1.75
N LYS A 265 -25.65 4.30 -0.43
CA LYS A 265 -26.69 4.72 0.53
C LYS A 265 -26.79 6.23 0.69
N PRO A 266 -25.68 6.99 0.77
CA PRO A 266 -25.74 8.44 0.88
C PRO A 266 -26.28 9.11 -0.39
N PRO A 267 -26.95 10.27 -0.30
CA PRO A 267 -27.46 11.00 -1.46
C PRO A 267 -26.34 11.43 -2.43
N GLU A 268 -25.11 11.56 -1.94
CA GLU A 268 -23.93 11.88 -2.74
C GLU A 268 -23.56 10.79 -3.76
N TRP A 269 -24.13 9.58 -3.66
CA TRP A 269 -23.97 8.53 -4.68
C TRP A 269 -24.36 9.03 -6.08
N GLU A 270 -25.38 9.89 -6.16
CA GLU A 270 -25.80 10.50 -7.43
C GLU A 270 -24.68 11.31 -8.11
N ASN A 271 -23.74 11.84 -7.33
CA ASN A 271 -22.61 12.58 -7.87
C ASN A 271 -21.60 11.65 -8.57
N TRP A 272 -21.46 10.40 -8.13
CA TRP A 272 -20.68 9.40 -8.86
C TRP A 272 -21.27 9.17 -10.26
N ILE A 273 -22.58 8.95 -10.34
CA ILE A 273 -23.27 8.73 -11.61
C ILE A 273 -23.07 9.92 -12.56
N LYS A 274 -23.31 11.14 -12.06
CA LYS A 274 -23.11 12.38 -12.83
C LYS A 274 -21.66 12.59 -13.28
N ALA A 275 -20.70 12.24 -12.43
CA ALA A 275 -19.29 12.32 -12.80
C ALA A 275 -18.99 11.37 -13.96
N PHE A 276 -19.41 10.10 -13.87
CA PHE A 276 -19.19 9.14 -14.96
C PHE A 276 -19.93 9.49 -16.25
N GLU A 277 -21.07 10.19 -16.17
CA GLU A 277 -21.78 10.73 -17.34
C GLU A 277 -21.04 11.89 -18.02
N SER A 278 -20.28 12.69 -17.26
CA SER A 278 -19.57 13.85 -17.78
C SER A 278 -18.36 13.49 -18.64
N GLU A 279 -18.29 14.01 -19.86
CA GLU A 279 -17.12 13.85 -20.76
C GLU A 279 -15.84 14.49 -20.22
N THR A 280 -15.96 15.51 -19.35
CA THR A 280 -14.80 16.19 -18.76
C THR A 280 -14.21 15.43 -17.58
N PHE A 281 -14.96 14.49 -17.00
CA PHE A 281 -14.49 13.65 -15.90
C PHE A 281 -13.85 12.37 -16.46
N LEU A 282 -12.55 12.19 -16.17
CA LEU A 282 -11.73 11.12 -16.71
C LEU A 282 -11.87 11.00 -18.26
N PRO A 283 -11.50 12.05 -19.01
CA PRO A 283 -11.78 12.14 -20.45
C PRO A 283 -11.09 11.05 -21.29
N TYR A 284 -10.03 10.42 -20.77
CA TYR A 284 -9.27 9.38 -21.46
C TYR A 284 -9.66 7.96 -21.04
N LEU A 285 -10.67 7.80 -20.17
CA LEU A 285 -11.04 6.50 -19.63
C LEU A 285 -11.61 5.61 -20.74
N ARG A 286 -11.01 4.43 -20.92
CA ARG A 286 -11.42 3.43 -21.92
C ARG A 286 -11.94 2.14 -21.29
N ARG A 287 -11.47 1.82 -20.09
CA ARG A 287 -11.77 0.57 -19.39
C ARG A 287 -12.16 0.85 -17.96
N LEU A 288 -13.29 0.30 -17.54
CA LEU A 288 -13.82 0.44 -16.20
C LEU A 288 -14.19 -0.93 -15.64
N SER A 289 -13.66 -1.26 -14.47
CA SER A 289 -14.24 -2.25 -13.58
C SER A 289 -14.70 -1.51 -12.34
N PHE A 290 -15.95 -1.70 -11.93
CA PHE A 290 -16.50 -1.02 -10.75
C PHE A 290 -17.39 -2.01 -10.00
N VAL A 291 -17.09 -2.26 -8.73
CA VAL A 291 -17.77 -3.28 -7.90
C VAL A 291 -17.94 -2.76 -6.48
N LEU A 292 -19.13 -2.88 -5.90
CA LEU A 292 -19.43 -2.48 -4.52
C LEU A 292 -19.89 -3.67 -3.68
N ASP A 293 -19.00 -4.65 -3.51
CA ASP A 293 -19.29 -5.92 -2.84
C ASP A 293 -18.73 -6.03 -1.41
N LEU A 294 -17.88 -5.08 -1.00
CA LEU A 294 -17.33 -5.08 0.35
C LEU A 294 -18.44 -4.76 1.37
N TYR A 295 -18.37 -5.41 2.52
CA TYR A 295 -19.35 -5.25 3.59
C TYR A 295 -18.66 -5.41 4.93
N TYR A 296 -19.10 -4.62 5.91
CA TYR A 296 -18.44 -4.47 7.19
C TYR A 296 -19.46 -4.51 8.31
N GLU A 297 -19.11 -5.17 9.41
CA GLU A 297 -19.90 -5.19 10.63
C GLU A 297 -19.12 -4.52 11.76
N PRO A 298 -19.78 -3.81 12.69
CA PRO A 298 -19.12 -3.28 13.88
C PRO A 298 -18.40 -4.38 14.66
N ARG A 299 -17.15 -4.11 15.05
CA ARG A 299 -16.39 -5.04 15.87
C ARG A 299 -16.84 -4.94 17.32
N GLU A 300 -17.18 -6.07 17.93
CA GLU A 300 -17.68 -6.11 19.31
C GLU A 300 -16.66 -5.60 20.35
N ASN A 301 -15.37 -5.88 20.13
CA ASN A 301 -14.28 -5.49 21.03
C ASN A 301 -13.27 -4.61 20.28
N VAL A 302 -13.46 -3.29 20.34
CA VAL A 302 -12.55 -2.30 19.75
C VAL A 302 -11.44 -1.99 20.76
N THR A 303 -10.20 -2.35 20.42
CA THR A 303 -9.02 -1.86 21.15
C THR A 303 -8.72 -0.41 20.77
N PRO A 304 -8.20 0.43 21.66
CA PRO A 304 -7.73 1.77 21.30
C PRO A 304 -6.73 1.72 20.13
N GLY A 305 -6.98 2.48 19.07
CA GLY A 305 -6.18 2.45 17.83
C GLY A 305 -6.36 1.21 16.95
N GLY A 306 -7.28 0.30 17.29
CA GLY A 306 -7.60 -0.89 16.50
C GLY A 306 -8.73 -0.70 15.48
N ARG A 307 -8.91 -1.69 14.60
CA ARG A 307 -9.97 -1.72 13.59
C ARG A 307 -11.35 -1.63 14.26
N LYS A 308 -12.19 -0.69 13.82
CA LYS A 308 -13.55 -0.46 14.34
C LYS A 308 -14.60 -1.41 13.73
N ARG A 309 -14.32 -1.94 12.53
CA ARG A 309 -15.22 -2.82 11.79
C ARG A 309 -14.45 -4.02 11.23
N ASP A 310 -15.12 -5.15 11.10
CA ASP A 310 -14.58 -6.35 10.48
C ASP A 310 -15.22 -6.57 9.10
N GLU A 311 -14.39 -6.91 8.12
CA GLU A 311 -14.87 -7.27 6.79
C GLU A 311 -15.64 -8.61 6.84
N LYS A 312 -16.86 -8.63 6.30
CA LYS A 312 -17.78 -9.78 6.31
C LYS A 312 -18.40 -10.01 4.94
N LYS A 313 -19.05 -11.15 4.76
CA LYS A 313 -19.78 -11.46 3.53
C LYS A 313 -21.08 -10.66 3.49
N ALA A 314 -21.29 -9.90 2.42
CA ALA A 314 -22.49 -9.08 2.29
C ALA A 314 -23.76 -9.94 2.32
N PRO A 315 -24.81 -9.52 3.05
CA PRO A 315 -26.15 -10.08 2.88
C PRO A 315 -26.60 -9.98 1.42
N VAL A 316 -27.33 -10.99 0.95
CA VAL A 316 -27.76 -11.08 -0.47
C VAL A 316 -28.54 -9.84 -0.92
N HIS A 317 -29.47 -9.36 -0.09
CA HIS A 317 -30.28 -8.17 -0.42
C HIS A 317 -29.43 -6.90 -0.55
N ILE A 318 -28.49 -6.65 0.37
CA ILE A 318 -27.56 -5.52 0.31
C ILE A 318 -26.72 -5.57 -0.97
N LEU A 319 -26.22 -6.75 -1.34
CA LEU A 319 -25.42 -6.94 -2.54
C LEU A 319 -26.23 -6.66 -3.81
N HIS A 320 -27.47 -7.16 -3.89
CA HIS A 320 -28.36 -6.90 -5.03
C HIS A 320 -28.73 -5.42 -5.13
N GLU A 321 -29.04 -4.76 -4.02
CA GLU A 321 -29.33 -3.31 -4.00
C GLU A 321 -28.13 -2.49 -4.48
N ALA A 322 -26.92 -2.77 -3.98
CA ALA A 322 -25.71 -2.07 -4.38
C ALA A 322 -25.39 -2.27 -5.87
N ARG A 323 -25.58 -3.50 -6.39
CA ARG A 323 -25.43 -3.77 -7.82
C ARG A 323 -26.45 -3.01 -8.66
N ALA A 324 -27.73 -3.04 -8.27
CA ALA A 324 -28.77 -2.30 -8.97
C ALA A 324 -28.49 -0.79 -9.00
N ALA A 325 -27.98 -0.24 -7.90
CA ALA A 325 -27.58 1.16 -7.81
C ALA A 325 -26.36 1.51 -8.67
N CYS A 326 -25.52 0.52 -9.04
CA CYS A 326 -24.41 0.71 -9.98
C CYS A 326 -24.84 0.70 -11.46
N GLU A 327 -26.02 0.18 -11.81
CA GLU A 327 -26.44 0.08 -13.21
C GLU A 327 -26.50 1.44 -13.93
N PRO A 328 -27.05 2.52 -13.33
CA PRO A 328 -27.01 3.85 -13.95
C PRO A 328 -25.58 4.34 -14.24
N LEU A 329 -24.62 4.01 -13.37
CA LEU A 329 -23.20 4.35 -13.57
C LEU A 329 -22.63 3.57 -14.76
N TYR A 330 -22.91 2.26 -14.87
CA TYR A 330 -22.48 1.47 -16.01
C TYR A 330 -23.07 1.98 -17.32
N GLU A 331 -24.36 2.33 -17.34
CA GLU A 331 -25.02 2.91 -18.50
C GLU A 331 -24.40 4.26 -18.90
N ALA A 332 -24.14 5.14 -17.94
CA ALA A 332 -23.44 6.41 -18.20
C ALA A 332 -22.06 6.19 -18.82
N ALA A 333 -21.28 5.24 -18.29
CA ALA A 333 -19.97 4.89 -18.83
C ALA A 333 -20.07 4.26 -20.24
N ARG A 334 -21.01 3.34 -20.47
CA ARG A 334 -21.25 2.73 -21.80
C ARG A 334 -21.63 3.76 -22.86
N LYS A 335 -22.48 4.74 -22.51
CA LYS A 335 -22.85 5.85 -23.41
C LYS A 335 -21.64 6.67 -23.88
N ARG A 336 -20.61 6.78 -23.04
CA ARG A 336 -19.32 7.42 -23.39
C ARG A 336 -18.36 6.51 -24.16
N GLY A 337 -18.76 5.28 -24.48
CA GLY A 337 -17.91 4.30 -25.17
C GLY A 337 -16.88 3.61 -24.25
N ILE A 338 -17.06 3.67 -22.93
CA ILE A 338 -16.17 3.03 -21.97
C ILE A 338 -16.52 1.54 -21.86
N MET A 339 -15.52 0.68 -21.99
CA MET A 339 -15.70 -0.77 -21.85
C MET A 339 -15.81 -1.15 -20.38
N ILE A 340 -16.93 -1.76 -20.01
CA ILE A 340 -17.13 -2.34 -18.68
C ILE A 340 -16.50 -3.74 -18.63
N GLU A 341 -15.48 -3.92 -17.79
CA GLU A 341 -14.78 -5.19 -17.58
C GLU A 341 -15.16 -5.79 -16.22
N GLN A 342 -15.28 -7.12 -16.18
CA GLN A 342 -15.39 -7.85 -14.93
C GLN A 342 -14.15 -7.62 -14.05
N LEU A 343 -14.36 -7.34 -12.76
CA LEU A 343 -13.27 -7.24 -11.80
C LEU A 343 -12.86 -8.64 -11.30
N TYR A 344 -11.58 -8.95 -11.41
CA TYR A 344 -10.95 -10.14 -10.82
C TYR A 344 -9.77 -9.73 -9.94
N ASP A 345 -9.80 -10.04 -8.65
CA ASP A 345 -8.70 -9.71 -7.75
C ASP A 345 -7.63 -10.83 -7.74
N PRO A 346 -6.44 -10.63 -8.33
CA PRO A 346 -5.40 -11.65 -8.33
C PRO A 346 -4.79 -11.87 -6.93
N TRP A 347 -4.94 -10.90 -6.02
CA TRP A 347 -4.31 -11.00 -4.70
C TRP A 347 -5.02 -11.97 -3.77
N SER A 348 -6.30 -12.25 -4.01
CA SER A 348 -7.01 -13.30 -3.28
C SER A 348 -6.53 -14.71 -3.61
N ASP A 349 -5.86 -14.91 -4.75
CA ASP A 349 -5.25 -16.20 -5.07
C ASP A 349 -3.88 -16.34 -4.42
N GLU A 350 -3.14 -15.22 -4.31
CA GLU A 350 -1.82 -15.19 -3.69
C GLU A 350 -1.88 -15.19 -2.15
N CYS A 351 -2.97 -14.70 -1.56
CA CYS A 351 -3.09 -14.53 -0.12
C CYS A 351 -4.47 -14.97 0.38
N ALA A 352 -4.50 -16.07 1.14
CA ALA A 352 -5.74 -16.70 1.62
C ALA A 352 -6.58 -15.81 2.56
N THR A 353 -5.99 -14.76 3.14
CA THR A 353 -6.73 -13.80 3.99
C THR A 353 -7.49 -12.77 3.16
N LEU A 354 -7.16 -12.61 1.87
CA LEU A 354 -7.81 -11.66 0.98
C LEU A 354 -8.96 -12.32 0.22
N ARG A 355 -10.12 -11.66 0.22
CA ARG A 355 -11.31 -12.21 -0.44
C ARG A 355 -11.37 -11.80 -1.90
N GLN A 356 -11.70 -12.76 -2.75
CA GLN A 356 -12.09 -12.50 -4.15
C GLN A 356 -13.35 -11.63 -4.20
N VAL A 357 -13.61 -11.00 -5.35
CA VAL A 357 -14.90 -10.39 -5.66
C VAL A 357 -16.03 -11.39 -5.41
N ASP A 358 -17.09 -10.95 -4.72
CA ASP A 358 -18.21 -11.83 -4.42
C ASP A 358 -18.83 -12.35 -5.72
N GLY A 359 -18.78 -13.66 -5.95
CA GLY A 359 -19.28 -14.27 -7.18
C GLY A 359 -20.75 -14.00 -7.45
N ARG A 360 -21.55 -13.68 -6.42
CA ARG A 360 -22.96 -13.29 -6.57
C ARG A 360 -23.13 -11.91 -7.22
N TRP A 361 -22.07 -11.09 -7.29
CA TRP A 361 -22.08 -9.82 -8.04
C TRP A 361 -22.26 -10.06 -9.55
N LEU A 362 -21.80 -11.21 -10.05
CA LEU A 362 -21.83 -11.57 -11.47
C LEU A 362 -23.14 -12.23 -11.89
N CYS A 363 -23.92 -12.74 -10.92
CA CYS A 363 -25.13 -13.52 -11.14
C CYS A 363 -26.34 -12.61 -11.30
#